data_AF-A0A2D5S7N9-F1
#
_entry.id   AF-A0A2D5S7N9-F1
#
_cell.length_a   1.000
_cell.length_b   1.000
_cell.length_c   1.000
_cell.angle_alpha   90.00
_cell.angle_beta   90.00
_cell.angle_gamma   90.00
#
_symmetry.space_group_name_H-M   'P 1'
#
loop_
_entity.id
_entity.type
_entity.pdbx_description
1 polymer ?
#
loop_
_entity_poly.entity_id
_entity_poly.type
_entity_poly.pdbx_seq_one_letter_code
_entity_poly.pdbx_strand_id
1 'polypeptide(L)'
;MKSQSITRFLAGFQLAALALLLVGVASSWGVAATPAQTRAAKALNTQIRKAGSLYTQGKFDESAEVVKAVQGKMAELAKDADDDMINLLEPVRNRVIRAHALLELEGIELPAIVNIEKPKPPIPPGGGISFVKQIAPLLIKKCENCHINNARGEFSMVNFAALMKGSSAGVVIFPGDASGSRIIEMIDSGDMPRGGGKVTPAEFKTLKDWITQGAKYDGEDPQVGLKTLAPDAVGQAGPALTVAKSTGKETVSFAGDIAAVLATNCNGCHVNAQRVRGGLNMSNFQGLLKGGDSGPPLVPGKPVDSLLIQRIKGEGGEARMPMGRTPLSDEVIGKIEKWISEGATFDGPNPNQDVVRVAALARAQSSTHEELSAARAELAGKNWRLGMPGFEAQTAITTNFLLMGSMGEASLHEYGETAEKLAPRVTAMVGAPSDEALVKGRMTLFFFRQRYDYSEFGQMVEKREIPRGWRGHWRYDIVDAYGALIPPRADEYSLDSLISEQLAATYVASLSDTPQWFADGVGRVVASRIAAKDSRVTAWNSELPGILGSLARPDDFLNGKIPPESAALAGYSFVKFLMKDSKRTGALLDALRGGERFAEAFAEIYGGSPAQATEIWARTASRRR
;
A
#
# COMPACT_ATOMS: atom_id res chain seq x y z
N MET A 1 -71.76 1.53 25.55
CA MET A 1 -72.85 0.58 25.85
C MET A 1 -73.28 -0.11 24.56
N LYS A 2 -73.18 -1.46 24.54
CA LYS A 2 -73.99 -2.50 23.85
C LYS A 2 -74.53 -2.19 22.43
N SER A 3 -74.11 -2.89 21.37
CA SER A 3 -74.36 -4.31 21.00
C SER A 3 -75.73 -4.58 20.35
N GLN A 4 -75.66 -4.93 19.05
CA GLN A 4 -76.42 -5.98 18.31
C GLN A 4 -77.88 -5.82 17.85
N SER A 5 -78.06 -6.33 16.62
CA SER A 5 -79.15 -7.17 16.03
C SER A 5 -79.88 -6.50 14.85
N ILE A 6 -79.80 -6.98 13.60
CA ILE A 6 -80.29 -8.23 12.95
C ILE A 6 -81.82 -8.31 12.86
N THR A 7 -82.37 -8.18 11.64
CA THR A 7 -83.56 -8.90 11.10
C THR A 7 -83.66 -8.62 9.58
N ARG A 8 -83.32 -9.54 8.65
CA ARG A 8 -84.09 -10.67 8.02
C ARG A 8 -85.31 -10.26 7.17
N PHE A 9 -85.32 -10.66 5.88
CA PHE A 9 -86.33 -11.48 5.13
C PHE A 9 -85.97 -11.47 3.61
N LEU A 10 -85.51 -12.57 2.99
CA LEU A 10 -86.26 -13.61 2.21
C LEU A 10 -86.96 -13.04 0.94
N ALA A 11 -86.92 -13.58 -0.28
CA ALA A 11 -86.45 -14.84 -0.89
C ALA A 11 -86.56 -14.75 -2.45
N GLY A 12 -85.95 -15.69 -3.19
CA GLY A 12 -86.36 -16.12 -4.56
C GLY A 12 -85.51 -15.57 -5.72
N PHE A 13 -84.37 -16.15 -6.10
CA PHE A 13 -84.16 -17.34 -6.97
C PHE A 13 -84.67 -17.22 -8.43
N GLN A 14 -83.69 -17.08 -9.34
CA GLN A 14 -83.53 -17.69 -10.67
C GLN A 14 -84.16 -17.13 -11.95
N LEU A 15 -83.23 -16.77 -12.86
CA LEU A 15 -83.16 -17.07 -14.32
C LEU A 15 -84.16 -16.32 -15.23
N ALA A 16 -83.78 -15.70 -16.36
CA ALA A 16 -82.52 -15.69 -17.09
C ALA A 16 -82.53 -14.59 -18.17
N ALA A 17 -81.31 -14.15 -18.50
CA ALA A 17 -80.80 -13.94 -19.85
C ALA A 17 -81.16 -12.69 -20.68
N LEU A 18 -80.05 -12.13 -21.20
CA LEU A 18 -79.88 -11.33 -22.43
C LEU A 18 -80.45 -9.90 -22.38
N ALA A 19 -79.67 -8.82 -22.52
CA ALA A 19 -78.51 -8.61 -23.38
C ALA A 19 -78.04 -7.14 -23.22
N LEU A 20 -76.71 -6.93 -23.18
CA LEU A 20 -75.92 -5.80 -23.73
C LEU A 20 -76.39 -4.35 -23.43
N LEU A 21 -75.61 -3.40 -22.89
CA LEU A 21 -74.21 -3.04 -23.11
C LEU A 21 -73.88 -1.87 -22.14
N LEU A 22 -72.76 -1.93 -21.43
CA LEU A 22 -71.73 -0.86 -21.33
C LEU A 22 -70.81 -1.10 -20.10
N VAL A 23 -69.59 -1.52 -20.42
CA VAL A 23 -68.29 -1.21 -19.79
C VAL A 23 -68.19 -1.36 -18.26
N GLY A 24 -67.61 -2.48 -17.85
CA GLY A 24 -66.96 -2.64 -16.54
C GLY A 24 -65.85 -3.68 -16.66
N VAL A 25 -64.60 -3.21 -16.68
CA VAL A 25 -63.39 -4.05 -16.66
C VAL A 25 -63.36 -4.82 -15.34
N ALA A 26 -63.65 -6.12 -15.39
CA ALA A 26 -63.43 -7.01 -14.26
C ALA A 26 -61.95 -7.42 -14.25
N SER A 27 -61.25 -6.93 -13.24
CA SER A 27 -59.88 -7.30 -12.89
C SER A 27 -59.86 -8.78 -12.47
N SER A 28 -59.16 -9.63 -13.22
CA SER A 28 -58.93 -11.02 -12.83
C SER A 28 -57.90 -11.07 -11.71
N TRP A 29 -58.38 -11.14 -10.47
CA TRP A 29 -57.58 -11.66 -9.36
C TRP A 29 -57.33 -13.14 -9.65
N GLY A 30 -56.05 -13.53 -9.74
CA GLY A 30 -55.63 -14.89 -10.09
C GLY A 30 -56.21 -15.94 -9.13
N VAL A 31 -56.84 -16.96 -9.70
CA VAL A 31 -57.30 -18.14 -8.97
C VAL A 31 -56.10 -19.07 -8.80
N ALA A 32 -55.78 -19.45 -7.56
CA ALA A 32 -54.67 -20.34 -7.24
C ALA A 32 -54.71 -21.67 -8.02
N ALA A 33 -53.52 -22.21 -8.33
CA ALA A 33 -53.30 -23.46 -9.05
C ALA A 33 -54.34 -24.56 -8.73
N THR A 34 -54.91 -25.15 -9.78
CA THR A 34 -55.93 -26.19 -9.63
C THR A 34 -55.36 -27.44 -8.92
N PRO A 35 -56.22 -28.22 -8.22
CA PRO A 35 -55.81 -29.50 -7.63
C PRO A 35 -55.23 -30.49 -8.66
N ALA A 36 -55.64 -30.39 -9.93
CA ALA A 36 -55.09 -31.20 -11.02
C ALA A 36 -53.65 -30.79 -11.37
N GLN A 37 -53.38 -29.49 -11.53
CA GLN A 37 -52.04 -28.94 -11.78
C GLN A 37 -51.08 -29.27 -10.64
N THR A 38 -51.52 -29.10 -9.39
CA THR A 38 -50.72 -29.44 -8.20
C THR A 38 -50.38 -30.93 -8.14
N ARG A 39 -51.34 -31.81 -8.46
CA ARG A 39 -51.10 -33.27 -8.53
C ARG A 39 -50.12 -33.64 -9.63
N ALA A 40 -50.24 -33.03 -10.81
CA ALA A 40 -49.34 -33.27 -11.94
C ALA A 40 -47.88 -32.85 -11.61
N ALA A 41 -47.69 -31.66 -11.06
CA ALA A 41 -46.36 -31.19 -10.64
C ALA A 41 -45.75 -32.05 -9.52
N LYS A 42 -46.57 -32.47 -8.54
CA LYS A 42 -46.12 -33.38 -7.46
C LYS A 42 -45.72 -34.76 -8.00
N ALA A 43 -46.42 -35.28 -9.00
CA ALA A 43 -46.07 -36.55 -9.65
C ALA A 43 -44.71 -36.46 -10.36
N LEU A 44 -44.45 -35.39 -11.12
CA LEU A 44 -43.14 -35.16 -11.74
C LEU A 44 -42.03 -34.99 -10.70
N ASN A 45 -42.30 -34.28 -9.62
CA ASN A 45 -41.32 -34.11 -8.54
C ASN A 45 -41.00 -35.45 -7.83
N THR A 46 -41.96 -36.37 -7.77
CA THR A 46 -41.74 -37.72 -7.23
C THR A 46 -40.87 -38.55 -8.18
N GLN A 47 -41.11 -38.44 -9.50
CA GLN A 47 -40.32 -39.14 -10.51
C GLN A 47 -38.88 -38.63 -10.60
N ILE A 48 -38.66 -37.31 -10.54
CA ILE A 48 -37.29 -36.76 -10.58
C ILE A 48 -36.49 -37.09 -9.31
N ARG A 49 -37.16 -37.25 -8.16
CA ARG A 49 -36.52 -37.79 -6.94
C ARG A 49 -36.14 -39.25 -7.08
N LYS A 50 -36.99 -40.06 -7.74
CA LYS A 50 -36.66 -41.45 -8.07
C LYS A 50 -35.44 -41.53 -9.00
N ALA A 51 -35.33 -40.65 -10.00
CA ALA A 51 -34.13 -40.55 -10.83
C ALA A 51 -32.87 -40.28 -9.99
N GLY A 52 -32.93 -39.29 -9.09
CA GLY A 52 -31.83 -39.02 -8.16
C GLY A 52 -31.44 -40.24 -7.29
N SER A 53 -32.42 -41.01 -6.82
CA SER A 53 -32.14 -42.25 -6.08
C SER A 53 -31.45 -43.32 -6.95
N LEU A 54 -31.87 -43.49 -8.20
CA LEU A 54 -31.25 -44.42 -9.14
C LEU A 54 -29.81 -44.01 -9.45
N TYR A 55 -29.57 -42.71 -9.64
CA TYR A 55 -28.24 -42.15 -9.83
C TYR A 55 -27.31 -42.46 -8.64
N THR A 56 -27.77 -42.25 -7.41
CA THR A 56 -26.96 -42.57 -6.21
C THR A 56 -26.67 -44.07 -6.02
N GLN A 57 -27.41 -44.94 -6.71
CA GLN A 57 -27.21 -46.39 -6.71
C GLN A 57 -26.30 -46.84 -7.88
N GLY A 58 -25.72 -45.91 -8.64
CA GLY A 58 -24.90 -46.20 -9.82
C GLY A 58 -25.69 -46.66 -11.05
N LYS A 59 -27.02 -46.57 -11.03
CA LYS A 59 -27.90 -46.98 -12.12
C LYS A 59 -28.15 -45.82 -13.08
N PHE A 60 -27.09 -45.39 -13.76
CA PHE A 60 -27.09 -44.15 -14.53
C PHE A 60 -28.02 -44.19 -15.75
N ASP A 61 -28.07 -45.30 -16.49
CA ASP A 61 -28.97 -45.45 -17.64
C ASP A 61 -30.45 -45.44 -17.22
N GLU A 62 -30.79 -46.17 -16.13
CA GLU A 62 -32.16 -46.16 -15.58
C GLU A 62 -32.55 -44.76 -15.06
N SER A 63 -31.60 -44.04 -14.46
CA SER A 63 -31.80 -42.65 -14.05
C SER A 63 -32.04 -41.74 -15.25
N ALA A 64 -31.24 -41.89 -16.31
CA ALA A 64 -31.34 -41.11 -17.53
C ALA A 64 -32.70 -41.28 -18.22
N GLU A 65 -33.22 -42.50 -18.31
CA GLU A 65 -34.55 -42.75 -18.87
C GLU A 65 -35.67 -42.09 -18.05
N VAL A 66 -35.56 -42.06 -16.72
CA VAL A 66 -36.52 -41.34 -15.87
C VAL A 66 -36.40 -39.83 -16.06
N VAL A 67 -35.19 -39.28 -16.18
CA VAL A 67 -34.97 -37.84 -16.45
C VAL A 67 -35.59 -37.45 -17.80
N LYS A 68 -35.36 -38.24 -18.87
CA LYS A 68 -35.99 -38.03 -20.19
C LYS A 68 -37.51 -38.04 -20.11
N ALA A 69 -38.09 -39.01 -19.41
CA ALA A 69 -39.54 -39.13 -19.25
C ALA A 69 -40.15 -37.94 -18.48
N VAL A 70 -39.48 -37.47 -17.42
CA VAL A 70 -39.91 -36.28 -16.67
C VAL A 70 -39.82 -35.03 -17.54
N GLN A 71 -38.72 -34.88 -18.30
CA GLN A 71 -38.51 -33.75 -19.20
C GLN A 71 -39.58 -33.68 -20.29
N GLY A 72 -39.92 -34.81 -20.93
CA GLY A 72 -40.97 -34.88 -21.95
C GLY A 72 -42.35 -34.51 -21.40
N LYS A 73 -42.74 -35.06 -20.25
CA LYS A 73 -44.03 -34.74 -19.62
C LYS A 73 -44.10 -33.30 -19.11
N MET A 74 -42.98 -32.78 -18.60
CA MET A 74 -42.89 -31.39 -18.18
C MET A 74 -43.06 -30.44 -19.38
N ALA A 75 -42.45 -30.76 -20.53
CA ALA A 75 -42.61 -29.98 -21.76
C ALA A 75 -44.06 -30.03 -22.28
N GLU A 76 -44.72 -31.19 -22.20
CA GLU A 76 -46.13 -31.32 -22.59
C GLU A 76 -47.05 -30.48 -21.70
N LEU A 77 -46.84 -30.52 -20.38
CA LEU A 77 -47.61 -29.72 -19.43
C LEU A 77 -47.34 -28.21 -19.56
N ALA A 78 -46.22 -27.81 -20.16
CA ALA A 78 -45.81 -26.42 -20.31
C ALA A 78 -46.36 -25.73 -21.57
N LYS A 79 -46.85 -26.48 -22.58
CA LYS A 79 -47.24 -25.91 -23.89
C LYS A 79 -48.33 -24.86 -23.82
N ASP A 80 -49.31 -25.05 -22.94
CA ASP A 80 -50.47 -24.17 -22.74
C ASP A 80 -50.68 -23.84 -21.26
N ALA A 81 -49.59 -23.81 -20.49
CA ALA A 81 -49.63 -23.60 -19.04
C ALA A 81 -49.96 -22.15 -18.67
N ASP A 82 -50.86 -21.97 -17.71
CA ASP A 82 -51.03 -20.69 -17.01
C ASP A 82 -49.84 -20.43 -16.06
N ASP A 83 -49.73 -19.19 -15.56
CA ASP A 83 -48.63 -18.75 -14.71
C ASP A 83 -48.46 -19.63 -13.45
N ASP A 84 -49.57 -20.10 -12.91
CA ASP A 84 -49.59 -20.96 -11.73
C ASP A 84 -49.04 -22.35 -12.01
N MET A 85 -49.37 -22.95 -13.15
CA MET A 85 -48.77 -24.19 -13.61
C MET A 85 -47.27 -24.01 -13.93
N ILE A 86 -46.88 -22.90 -14.56
CA ILE A 86 -45.46 -22.61 -14.83
C ILE A 86 -44.68 -22.49 -13.50
N ASN A 87 -45.23 -21.80 -12.51
CA ASN A 87 -44.63 -21.67 -11.18
C ASN A 87 -44.52 -23.02 -10.45
N LEU A 88 -45.49 -23.92 -10.64
CA LEU A 88 -45.42 -25.29 -10.09
C LEU A 88 -44.38 -26.18 -10.79
N LEU A 89 -44.11 -25.95 -12.08
CA LEU A 89 -43.12 -26.70 -12.86
C LEU A 89 -41.68 -26.20 -12.64
N GLU A 90 -41.48 -24.94 -12.26
CA GLU A 90 -40.16 -24.31 -12.08
C GLU A 90 -39.23 -25.05 -11.10
N PRO A 91 -39.68 -25.48 -9.90
CA PRO A 91 -38.85 -26.30 -9.01
C PRO A 91 -38.50 -27.68 -9.59
N VAL A 92 -39.38 -28.25 -10.43
CA VAL A 92 -39.14 -29.53 -11.10
C VAL A 92 -38.09 -29.34 -12.21
N ARG A 93 -38.21 -28.28 -13.01
CA ARG A 93 -37.23 -27.88 -14.05
C ARG A 93 -35.83 -27.73 -13.47
N ASN A 94 -35.68 -27.04 -12.35
CA ASN A 94 -34.37 -26.84 -11.71
C ASN A 94 -33.76 -28.16 -11.22
N ARG A 95 -34.58 -29.15 -10.85
CA ARG A 95 -34.10 -30.50 -10.50
C ARG A 95 -33.71 -31.30 -11.75
N VAL A 96 -34.47 -31.17 -12.84
CA VAL A 96 -34.14 -31.78 -14.13
C VAL A 96 -32.81 -31.25 -14.65
N ILE A 97 -32.56 -29.93 -14.62
CA ILE A 97 -31.29 -29.32 -15.05
C ILE A 97 -30.10 -29.91 -14.28
N ARG A 98 -30.21 -30.03 -12.95
CA ARG A 98 -29.16 -30.62 -12.12
C ARG A 98 -28.94 -32.10 -12.42
N ALA A 99 -30.03 -32.87 -12.54
CA ALA A 99 -29.93 -34.30 -12.86
C ALA A 99 -29.33 -34.53 -14.25
N HIS A 100 -29.67 -33.66 -15.21
CA HIS A 100 -29.15 -33.68 -16.57
C HIS A 100 -27.63 -33.45 -16.58
N ALA A 101 -27.17 -32.38 -15.92
CA ALA A 101 -25.74 -32.08 -15.81
C ALA A 101 -24.96 -33.21 -15.10
N LEU A 102 -25.52 -33.81 -14.05
CA LEU A 102 -24.89 -34.93 -13.35
C LEU A 102 -24.75 -36.18 -14.23
N LEU A 103 -25.73 -36.45 -15.10
CA LEU A 103 -25.68 -37.59 -16.01
C LEU A 103 -24.73 -37.34 -17.19
N GLU A 104 -24.62 -36.11 -17.68
CA GLU A 104 -23.62 -35.73 -18.69
C GLU A 104 -22.19 -35.88 -18.16
N LEU A 105 -21.95 -35.60 -16.87
CA LEU A 105 -20.65 -35.84 -16.24
C LEU A 105 -20.28 -37.34 -16.19
N GLU A 106 -21.27 -38.22 -16.13
CA GLU A 106 -21.09 -39.68 -16.25
C GLU A 106 -21.02 -40.14 -17.72
N GLY A 107 -20.98 -39.21 -18.68
CA GLY A 107 -20.88 -39.50 -20.11
C GLY A 107 -22.18 -39.89 -20.80
N ILE A 108 -23.34 -39.68 -20.16
CA ILE A 108 -24.66 -39.98 -20.73
C ILE A 108 -25.23 -38.76 -21.42
N GLU A 109 -25.42 -38.83 -22.74
CA GLU A 109 -26.07 -37.78 -23.51
C GLU A 109 -27.59 -37.78 -23.35
N LEU A 110 -28.15 -36.61 -23.06
CA LEU A 110 -29.57 -36.38 -22.86
C LEU A 110 -30.10 -35.33 -23.85
N PRO A 111 -31.38 -35.39 -24.24
CA PRO A 111 -31.98 -34.42 -25.17
C PRO A 111 -32.07 -33.03 -24.53
N ALA A 112 -31.86 -31.98 -25.32
CA ALA A 112 -31.85 -30.58 -24.85
C ALA A 112 -33.08 -30.21 -24.00
N ILE A 113 -32.85 -29.51 -22.88
CA ILE A 113 -33.90 -29.13 -21.93
C ILE A 113 -34.81 -28.08 -22.56
N VAL A 114 -36.11 -28.40 -22.63
CA VAL A 114 -37.12 -27.50 -23.19
C VAL A 114 -37.23 -26.24 -22.33
N ASN A 115 -37.07 -25.07 -22.97
CA ASN A 115 -37.22 -23.78 -22.30
C ASN A 115 -38.71 -23.51 -22.05
N ILE A 116 -39.10 -23.40 -20.78
CA ILE A 116 -40.46 -23.00 -20.39
C ILE A 116 -40.46 -21.48 -20.29
N GLU A 117 -40.88 -20.80 -21.35
CA GLU A 117 -41.01 -19.34 -21.38
C GLU A 117 -42.23 -18.90 -20.54
N LYS A 118 -42.01 -18.03 -19.55
CA LYS A 118 -43.13 -17.33 -18.88
C LYS A 118 -43.76 -16.34 -19.86
N PRO A 119 -45.10 -16.19 -19.90
CA PRO A 119 -45.74 -15.09 -20.60
C PRO A 119 -45.14 -13.77 -20.11
N LYS A 120 -44.66 -12.96 -21.06
CA LYS A 120 -44.07 -11.65 -20.79
C LYS A 120 -45.13 -10.75 -20.14
N PRO A 121 -44.91 -10.22 -18.92
CA PRO A 121 -45.83 -9.23 -18.34
C PRO A 121 -45.93 -8.02 -19.28
N PRO A 122 -47.12 -7.40 -19.44
CA PRO A 122 -47.25 -6.24 -20.30
C PRO A 122 -46.37 -5.10 -19.78
N ILE A 123 -45.61 -4.53 -20.70
CA ILE A 123 -44.71 -3.39 -20.48
C ILE A 123 -45.56 -2.17 -20.11
N PRO A 124 -45.34 -1.51 -18.96
CA PRO A 124 -45.83 -0.15 -18.76
C PRO A 124 -45.07 0.79 -19.71
N PRO A 125 -45.75 1.66 -20.48
CA PRO A 125 -45.06 2.60 -21.35
C PRO A 125 -44.40 3.71 -20.52
N GLY A 126 -43.06 3.72 -20.52
CA GLY A 126 -42.22 4.86 -20.12
C GLY A 126 -41.54 4.74 -18.75
N GLY A 127 -40.21 4.79 -18.75
CA GLY A 127 -39.39 5.10 -17.56
C GLY A 127 -38.74 3.91 -16.82
N GLY A 128 -38.07 2.99 -17.52
CA GLY A 128 -37.27 1.93 -16.88
C GLY A 128 -35.95 2.45 -16.27
N ILE A 129 -35.39 1.69 -15.32
CA ILE A 129 -34.11 2.03 -14.68
C ILE A 129 -32.97 1.84 -15.69
N SER A 130 -32.18 2.89 -15.88
CA SER A 130 -31.05 2.91 -16.80
C SER A 130 -29.84 2.18 -16.21
N PHE A 131 -29.24 1.26 -16.98
CA PHE A 131 -28.00 0.64 -16.55
C PHE A 131 -26.86 1.67 -16.54
N VAL A 132 -26.68 2.41 -17.63
CA VAL A 132 -25.60 3.40 -17.78
C VAL A 132 -25.71 4.52 -16.75
N LYS A 133 -26.90 5.06 -16.50
CA LYS A 133 -27.09 6.24 -15.64
C LYS A 133 -27.30 5.92 -14.17
N GLN A 134 -27.79 4.72 -13.82
CA GLN A 134 -28.19 4.42 -12.43
C GLN A 134 -27.50 3.19 -11.84
N ILE A 135 -27.27 2.13 -12.62
CA ILE A 135 -26.68 0.88 -12.11
C ILE A 135 -25.15 0.88 -12.21
N ALA A 136 -24.58 1.28 -13.34
CA ALA A 136 -23.14 1.35 -13.53
C ALA A 136 -22.46 2.26 -12.48
N PRO A 137 -22.99 3.47 -12.15
CA PRO A 137 -22.44 4.29 -11.06
C PRO A 137 -22.48 3.60 -9.69
N LEU A 138 -23.56 2.87 -9.40
CA LEU A 138 -23.70 2.11 -8.15
C LEU A 138 -22.64 1.00 -8.05
N LEU A 139 -22.46 0.22 -9.12
CA LEU A 139 -21.48 -0.87 -9.17
C LEU A 139 -20.04 -0.36 -9.07
N ILE A 140 -19.73 0.76 -9.72
CA ILE A 140 -18.44 1.45 -9.60
C ILE A 140 -18.24 1.87 -8.13
N LYS A 141 -19.16 2.66 -7.57
CA LYS A 141 -19.00 3.23 -6.23
C LYS A 141 -18.85 2.19 -5.13
N LYS A 142 -19.56 1.06 -5.21
CA LYS A 142 -19.64 0.08 -4.12
C LYS A 142 -18.69 -1.10 -4.29
N CYS A 143 -18.33 -1.43 -5.53
CA CYS A 143 -17.76 -2.72 -5.84
C CYS A 143 -16.52 -2.65 -6.77
N GLU A 144 -16.10 -1.45 -7.20
CA GLU A 144 -14.97 -1.24 -8.13
C GLU A 144 -13.66 -1.89 -7.66
N ASN A 145 -13.25 -1.61 -6.42
CA ASN A 145 -11.94 -2.01 -5.89
C ASN A 145 -11.67 -3.51 -5.99
N CYS A 146 -12.73 -4.32 -5.89
CA CYS A 146 -12.61 -5.78 -5.84
C CYS A 146 -13.08 -6.46 -7.12
N HIS A 147 -14.22 -6.05 -7.70
CA HIS A 147 -14.87 -6.79 -8.79
C HIS A 147 -14.78 -6.09 -10.16
N ILE A 148 -14.27 -4.85 -10.24
CA ILE A 148 -13.91 -4.18 -11.51
C ILE A 148 -12.40 -4.21 -11.72
N ASN A 149 -11.61 -3.88 -10.69
CA ASN A 149 -10.16 -3.77 -10.80
C ASN A 149 -9.42 -5.11 -10.65
N ASN A 150 -9.95 -6.04 -9.85
CA ASN A 150 -9.19 -7.20 -9.37
C ASN A 150 -9.94 -8.55 -9.46
N ALA A 151 -11.12 -8.58 -10.09
CA ALA A 151 -11.96 -9.77 -10.29
C ALA A 151 -12.00 -10.77 -9.11
N ARG A 152 -12.13 -10.26 -7.87
CA ARG A 152 -12.04 -11.11 -6.66
C ARG A 152 -13.14 -12.17 -6.63
N GLY A 153 -12.77 -13.37 -6.17
CA GLY A 153 -13.69 -14.51 -6.11
C GLY A 153 -14.06 -15.06 -7.50
N GLU A 154 -13.15 -14.92 -8.48
CA GLU A 154 -13.34 -15.33 -9.88
C GLU A 154 -14.56 -14.68 -10.56
N PHE A 155 -14.98 -13.52 -10.04
CA PHE A 155 -16.10 -12.75 -10.56
C PHE A 155 -15.62 -11.37 -10.97
N SER A 156 -15.88 -11.02 -12.23
CA SER A 156 -15.59 -9.71 -12.81
C SER A 156 -16.88 -9.06 -13.31
N MET A 157 -16.97 -7.77 -13.08
CA MET A 157 -17.97 -6.89 -13.69
C MET A 157 -17.28 -5.68 -14.32
N VAL A 158 -16.12 -5.90 -14.93
CA VAL A 158 -15.35 -4.85 -15.63
C VAL A 158 -16.18 -4.14 -16.71
N ASN A 159 -17.14 -4.83 -17.32
CA ASN A 159 -18.14 -4.33 -18.26
C ASN A 159 -19.48 -5.07 -18.07
N PHE A 160 -20.52 -4.65 -18.79
CA PHE A 160 -21.85 -5.27 -18.71
C PHE A 160 -21.81 -6.75 -19.11
N ALA A 161 -21.06 -7.10 -20.16
CA ALA A 161 -20.93 -8.48 -20.61
C ALA A 161 -20.33 -9.41 -19.54
N ALA A 162 -19.29 -8.96 -18.83
CA ALA A 162 -18.66 -9.71 -17.74
C ALA A 162 -19.61 -9.88 -16.54
N LEU A 163 -20.36 -8.83 -16.18
CA LEU A 163 -21.39 -8.88 -15.15
C LEU A 163 -22.45 -9.96 -15.45
N MET A 164 -22.94 -10.00 -16.69
CA MET A 164 -23.96 -10.96 -17.12
C MET A 164 -23.41 -12.38 -17.30
N LYS A 165 -22.13 -12.51 -17.67
CA LYS A 165 -21.45 -13.82 -17.76
C LYS A 165 -21.34 -14.50 -16.40
N GLY A 166 -21.15 -13.73 -15.33
CA GLY A 166 -20.99 -14.26 -13.97
C GLY A 166 -19.61 -14.90 -13.73
N SER A 167 -19.55 -15.81 -12.76
CA SER A 167 -18.32 -16.51 -12.35
C SER A 167 -18.30 -17.96 -12.84
N SER A 168 -17.19 -18.67 -12.61
CA SER A 168 -17.10 -20.13 -12.77
C SER A 168 -18.17 -20.90 -11.98
N ALA A 169 -18.65 -20.33 -10.87
CA ALA A 169 -19.73 -20.88 -10.04
C ALA A 169 -21.14 -20.55 -10.54
N GLY A 170 -21.30 -19.86 -11.68
CA GLY A 170 -22.58 -19.58 -12.32
C GLY A 170 -22.92 -18.10 -12.45
N VAL A 171 -24.12 -17.87 -13.01
CA VAL A 171 -24.69 -16.56 -13.33
C VAL A 171 -24.99 -15.77 -12.04
N VAL A 172 -24.60 -14.50 -12.01
CA VAL A 172 -24.75 -13.61 -10.84
C VAL A 172 -26.04 -12.77 -10.91
N ILE A 173 -26.52 -12.48 -12.13
CA ILE A 173 -27.74 -11.73 -12.41
C ILE A 173 -28.69 -12.62 -13.22
N PHE A 174 -29.87 -12.92 -12.69
CA PHE A 174 -30.97 -13.54 -13.45
C PHE A 174 -31.94 -12.44 -13.91
N PRO A 175 -31.94 -12.06 -15.20
CA PRO A 175 -32.86 -11.06 -15.72
C PRO A 175 -34.32 -11.42 -15.42
N GLY A 176 -35.06 -10.50 -14.80
CA GLY A 176 -36.44 -10.70 -14.38
C GLY A 176 -36.60 -11.33 -12.98
N ASP A 177 -35.53 -11.85 -12.38
CA ASP A 177 -35.55 -12.52 -11.08
C ASP A 177 -34.53 -11.92 -10.11
N ALA A 178 -34.94 -10.84 -9.45
CA ALA A 178 -34.14 -10.19 -8.42
C ALA A 178 -33.92 -11.08 -7.18
N SER A 179 -34.90 -11.90 -6.81
CA SER A 179 -34.82 -12.76 -5.62
C SER A 179 -33.91 -13.96 -5.83
N GLY A 180 -33.82 -14.48 -7.04
CA GLY A 180 -32.88 -15.55 -7.41
C GLY A 180 -31.48 -15.06 -7.79
N SER A 181 -31.28 -13.75 -7.94
CA SER A 181 -29.97 -13.16 -8.31
C SER A 181 -29.00 -13.17 -7.13
N ARG A 182 -27.85 -13.86 -7.32
CA ARG A 182 -26.81 -14.01 -6.29
C ARG A 182 -26.26 -12.68 -5.79
N ILE A 183 -26.21 -11.64 -6.63
CA ILE A 183 -25.80 -10.30 -6.18
C ILE A 183 -26.74 -9.74 -5.10
N ILE A 184 -28.03 -10.05 -5.18
CA ILE A 184 -29.04 -9.56 -4.25
C ILE A 184 -28.91 -10.32 -2.93
N GLU A 185 -28.76 -11.64 -2.99
CA GLU A 185 -28.51 -12.50 -1.82
C GLU A 185 -27.31 -12.02 -1.00
N MET A 186 -26.16 -11.78 -1.65
CA MET A 186 -24.93 -11.39 -0.98
C MET A 186 -24.99 -9.97 -0.37
N ILE A 187 -25.81 -9.08 -0.93
CA ILE A 187 -26.03 -7.73 -0.38
C ILE A 187 -27.04 -7.80 0.79
N ASP A 188 -28.08 -8.63 0.68
CA ASP A 188 -29.11 -8.80 1.70
C ASP A 188 -28.56 -9.49 2.96
N SER A 189 -27.68 -10.49 2.78
CA SER A 189 -26.99 -11.17 3.89
C SER A 189 -25.95 -10.29 4.59
N GLY A 190 -25.55 -9.17 3.97
CA GLY A 190 -24.50 -8.29 4.46
C GLY A 190 -23.07 -8.77 4.19
N ASP A 191 -22.90 -9.88 3.45
CA ASP A 191 -21.59 -10.40 3.07
C ASP A 191 -20.85 -9.49 2.09
N MET A 192 -21.59 -8.69 1.33
CA MET A 192 -21.08 -7.71 0.37
C MET A 192 -21.81 -6.36 0.48
N PRO A 193 -21.10 -5.22 0.32
CA PRO A 193 -19.67 -5.08 0.10
C PRO A 193 -18.87 -5.17 1.41
N ARG A 194 -17.78 -5.95 1.41
CA ARG A 194 -16.84 -6.01 2.55
C ARG A 194 -16.10 -4.68 2.69
N GLY A 195 -15.85 -4.22 3.92
CA GLY A 195 -15.03 -3.04 4.18
C GLY A 195 -15.76 -1.68 4.20
N GLY A 196 -17.04 -1.65 4.62
CA GLY A 196 -17.74 -0.40 4.99
C GLY A 196 -18.53 0.30 3.88
N GLY A 197 -18.48 -0.18 2.64
CA GLY A 197 -19.23 0.36 1.51
C GLY A 197 -20.69 -0.09 1.45
N LYS A 198 -21.52 0.16 2.47
CA LYS A 198 -22.91 -0.33 2.49
C LYS A 198 -23.73 0.17 1.30
N VAL A 199 -24.56 -0.71 0.72
CA VAL A 199 -25.60 -0.33 -0.24
C VAL A 199 -26.80 0.18 0.56
N THR A 200 -27.24 1.41 0.28
CA THR A 200 -28.41 1.98 0.97
C THR A 200 -29.70 1.27 0.54
N PRO A 201 -30.78 1.30 1.34
CA PRO A 201 -32.06 0.70 0.95
C PRO A 201 -32.59 1.20 -0.41
N ALA A 202 -32.37 2.49 -0.72
CA ALA A 202 -32.78 3.08 -1.99
C ALA A 202 -31.94 2.58 -3.18
N GLU A 203 -30.61 2.50 -3.02
CA GLU A 203 -29.70 1.91 -4.01
C GLU A 203 -30.02 0.43 -4.23
N PHE A 204 -30.28 -0.30 -3.15
CA PHE A 204 -30.62 -1.73 -3.19
C PHE A 204 -31.96 -1.98 -3.88
N LYS A 205 -32.97 -1.15 -3.59
CA LYS A 205 -34.25 -1.17 -4.29
C LYS A 205 -34.06 -0.88 -5.78
N THR A 206 -33.24 0.11 -6.13
CA THR A 206 -32.95 0.46 -7.54
C THR A 206 -32.31 -0.73 -8.29
N LEU A 207 -31.36 -1.43 -7.65
CA LEU A 207 -30.74 -2.63 -8.22
C LEU A 207 -31.76 -3.77 -8.39
N LYS A 208 -32.59 -4.04 -7.36
CA LYS A 208 -33.66 -5.05 -7.44
C LYS A 208 -34.64 -4.74 -8.57
N ASP A 209 -35.13 -3.52 -8.63
CA ASP A 209 -36.11 -3.08 -9.63
C ASP A 209 -35.54 -3.18 -11.06
N TRP A 210 -34.25 -2.85 -11.27
CA TRP A 210 -33.60 -3.02 -12.57
C TRP A 210 -33.49 -4.48 -12.99
N ILE A 211 -33.13 -5.38 -12.07
CA ILE A 211 -33.09 -6.81 -12.35
C ILE A 211 -34.50 -7.31 -12.68
N THR A 212 -35.50 -6.95 -11.89
CA THR A 212 -36.92 -7.31 -12.14
C THR A 212 -37.42 -6.78 -13.49
N GLN A 213 -36.94 -5.62 -13.96
CA GLN A 213 -37.25 -5.08 -15.29
C GLN A 213 -36.51 -5.78 -16.45
N GLY A 214 -35.77 -6.85 -16.16
CA GLY A 214 -35.06 -7.66 -17.14
C GLY A 214 -33.59 -7.29 -17.32
N ALA A 215 -32.98 -6.60 -16.36
CA ALA A 215 -31.55 -6.30 -16.33
C ALA A 215 -31.00 -5.73 -17.66
N LYS A 216 -31.75 -4.84 -18.30
CA LYS A 216 -31.44 -4.36 -19.65
C LYS A 216 -30.23 -3.44 -19.66
N TYR A 217 -29.43 -3.56 -20.72
CA TYR A 217 -28.37 -2.63 -21.06
C TYR A 217 -28.88 -1.57 -22.02
N ASP A 218 -28.61 -0.31 -21.71
CA ASP A 218 -29.05 0.87 -22.47
C ASP A 218 -27.88 1.71 -23.02
N GLY A 219 -26.67 1.15 -23.04
CA GLY A 219 -25.50 1.74 -23.69
C GLY A 219 -25.26 1.21 -25.10
N GLU A 220 -24.30 1.81 -25.81
CA GLU A 220 -24.00 1.47 -27.21
C GLU A 220 -23.28 0.13 -27.37
N ASP A 221 -22.32 -0.18 -26.50
CA ASP A 221 -21.55 -1.44 -26.54
C ASP A 221 -21.41 -2.07 -25.13
N PRO A 222 -21.92 -3.30 -24.90
CA PRO A 222 -21.86 -3.97 -23.61
C PRO A 222 -20.45 -4.44 -23.18
N GLN A 223 -19.45 -4.39 -24.08
CA GLN A 223 -18.06 -4.72 -23.79
C GLN A 223 -17.26 -3.51 -23.29
N VAL A 224 -17.78 -2.30 -23.44
CA VAL A 224 -17.13 -1.10 -22.93
C VAL A 224 -17.04 -1.18 -21.40
N GLY A 225 -15.85 -0.90 -20.88
CA GLY A 225 -15.59 -0.91 -19.44
C GLY A 225 -16.54 0.01 -18.68
N LEU A 226 -17.03 -0.42 -17.52
CA LEU A 226 -17.97 0.37 -16.71
C LEU A 226 -17.43 1.77 -16.41
N LYS A 227 -16.10 1.88 -16.22
CA LYS A 227 -15.41 3.15 -16.01
C LYS A 227 -15.57 4.14 -17.17
N THR A 228 -15.61 3.63 -18.39
CA THR A 228 -15.79 4.45 -19.59
C THR A 228 -17.25 4.86 -19.78
N LEU A 229 -18.21 4.02 -19.33
CA LEU A 229 -19.65 4.26 -19.47
C LEU A 229 -20.21 5.30 -18.50
N ALA A 230 -19.60 5.41 -17.32
CA ALA A 230 -19.99 6.38 -16.30
C ALA A 230 -18.75 7.11 -15.79
N PRO A 231 -18.11 7.97 -16.62
CA PRO A 231 -16.89 8.68 -16.23
C PRO A 231 -17.12 9.59 -15.03
N ASP A 232 -18.32 10.15 -14.89
CA ASP A 232 -18.71 10.95 -13.71
C ASP A 232 -18.85 10.11 -12.42
N ALA A 233 -19.00 8.79 -12.55
CA ALA A 233 -18.94 7.85 -11.44
C ALA A 233 -17.51 7.33 -11.18
N VAL A 234 -16.63 7.42 -12.17
CA VAL A 234 -15.17 7.23 -12.00
C VAL A 234 -14.60 8.49 -11.36
N GLY A 235 -14.73 8.58 -10.04
CA GLY A 235 -14.20 9.72 -9.32
C GLY A 235 -15.22 10.48 -8.48
N GLN A 236 -16.07 9.77 -7.73
CA GLN A 236 -15.84 9.89 -6.29
C GLN A 236 -15.07 8.66 -5.86
N ALA A 237 -13.75 8.68 -6.13
CA ALA A 237 -12.85 8.18 -5.10
C ALA A 237 -13.41 8.76 -3.79
N GLY A 238 -13.79 7.92 -2.82
CA GLY A 238 -13.95 8.42 -1.46
C GLY A 238 -12.77 9.35 -1.23
N PRO A 239 -13.06 10.61 -0.81
CA PRO A 239 -12.28 11.81 -1.15
C PRO A 239 -10.82 11.43 -1.28
N ALA A 240 -10.24 11.48 -2.49
CA ALA A 240 -8.89 11.01 -2.79
C ALA A 240 -8.03 11.30 -1.57
N LEU A 241 -7.72 10.27 -0.75
CA LEU A 241 -7.41 10.48 0.67
C LEU A 241 -6.35 11.56 0.78
N THR A 242 -6.82 12.78 1.03
CA THR A 242 -5.98 13.94 1.01
C THR A 242 -5.18 13.76 2.28
N VAL A 243 -3.87 13.67 2.13
CA VAL A 243 -2.97 13.67 3.27
C VAL A 243 -3.28 14.95 4.03
N ALA A 244 -4.06 14.83 5.10
CA ALA A 244 -4.44 15.94 5.93
C ALA A 244 -3.16 16.40 6.63
N LYS A 245 -2.60 17.53 6.21
CA LYS A 245 -1.42 18.08 6.88
C LYS A 245 -1.80 18.55 8.28
N SER A 246 -0.92 18.34 9.25
CA SER A 246 -1.07 18.91 10.58
C SER A 246 -1.19 20.43 10.51
N THR A 247 -2.08 20.98 11.34
CA THR A 247 -2.31 22.43 11.47
C THR A 247 -1.46 23.05 12.58
N GLY A 248 -0.68 22.24 13.31
CA GLY A 248 0.08 22.63 14.49
C GLY A 248 -0.76 22.75 15.77
N LYS A 249 -2.05 22.42 15.71
CA LYS A 249 -2.96 22.39 16.87
C LYS A 249 -3.12 20.99 17.46
N GLU A 250 -2.71 19.98 16.71
CA GLU A 250 -2.78 18.57 17.12
C GLU A 250 -1.79 18.32 18.26
N THR A 251 -2.18 17.46 19.19
CA THR A 251 -1.36 17.14 20.37
C THR A 251 -0.53 15.87 20.18
N VAL A 252 -0.85 15.06 19.16
CA VAL A 252 -0.12 13.84 18.82
C VAL A 252 0.45 13.95 17.41
N SER A 253 1.76 13.76 17.32
CA SER A 253 2.52 13.85 16.06
C SER A 253 2.51 12.49 15.34
N PHE A 254 2.19 12.46 14.04
CA PHE A 254 2.36 11.21 13.29
C PHE A 254 3.84 10.84 13.25
N ALA A 255 4.71 11.78 12.88
CA ALA A 255 6.14 11.54 12.73
C ALA A 255 6.82 11.19 14.06
N GLY A 256 6.48 11.91 15.14
CA GLY A 256 7.08 11.76 16.47
C GLY A 256 6.51 10.62 17.31
N ASP A 257 5.18 10.44 17.33
CA ASP A 257 4.54 9.48 18.22
C ASP A 257 4.12 8.19 17.51
N ILE A 258 3.54 8.28 16.31
CA ILE A 258 2.87 7.15 15.65
C ILE A 258 3.83 6.34 14.76
N ALA A 259 4.70 7.01 14.01
CA ALA A 259 5.60 6.38 13.04
C ALA A 259 6.53 5.35 13.70
N ALA A 260 7.06 5.66 14.90
CA ALA A 260 7.92 4.75 15.66
C ALA A 260 7.16 3.48 16.11
N VAL A 261 5.89 3.63 16.49
CA VAL A 261 5.02 2.51 16.87
C VAL A 261 4.81 1.58 15.69
N LEU A 262 4.49 2.13 14.50
CA LEU A 262 4.32 1.35 13.28
C LEU A 262 5.63 0.66 12.85
N ALA A 263 6.74 1.42 12.83
CA ALA A 263 8.06 0.92 12.48
C ALA A 263 8.56 -0.22 13.39
N THR A 264 8.13 -0.24 14.65
CA THR A 264 8.56 -1.26 15.62
C THR A 264 7.60 -2.46 15.64
N ASN A 265 6.30 -2.20 15.73
CA ASN A 265 5.31 -3.23 16.05
C ASN A 265 4.66 -3.86 14.81
N CYS A 266 4.62 -3.14 13.68
CA CYS A 266 4.00 -3.59 12.44
C CYS A 266 5.04 -4.10 11.40
N ASN A 267 6.32 -4.05 11.76
CA ASN A 267 7.45 -4.45 10.93
C ASN A 267 7.56 -5.96 10.71
N GLY A 268 7.90 -6.31 9.46
CA GLY A 268 7.98 -7.67 8.93
C GLY A 268 6.69 -8.19 8.29
N CYS A 269 5.54 -7.53 8.51
CA CYS A 269 4.25 -7.92 7.92
C CYS A 269 3.54 -6.78 7.18
N HIS A 270 3.55 -5.58 7.73
CA HIS A 270 2.93 -4.39 7.13
C HIS A 270 3.94 -3.28 6.83
N VAL A 271 5.06 -3.22 7.57
CA VAL A 271 6.23 -2.37 7.29
C VAL A 271 7.38 -3.27 6.85
N ASN A 272 8.14 -2.85 5.81
CA ASN A 272 9.31 -3.56 5.27
C ASN A 272 9.12 -5.07 5.08
N ALA A 273 7.92 -5.46 4.65
CA ALA A 273 7.55 -6.86 4.48
C ALA A 273 7.94 -7.35 3.07
N GLN A 274 8.59 -8.52 2.98
CA GLN A 274 8.79 -9.21 1.70
C GLN A 274 7.44 -9.64 1.06
N ARG A 275 6.45 -9.94 1.90
CA ARG A 275 5.06 -10.20 1.51
C ARG A 275 4.12 -9.45 2.44
N VAL A 276 3.46 -8.44 1.91
CA VAL A 276 2.52 -7.59 2.67
C VAL A 276 1.29 -8.39 3.07
N ARG A 277 1.00 -8.48 4.37
CA ARG A 277 -0.16 -9.22 4.88
C ARG A 277 -1.45 -8.40 4.70
N GLY A 278 -2.52 -9.06 4.24
CA GLY A 278 -3.83 -8.44 4.05
C GLY A 278 -3.83 -7.23 3.13
N GLY A 279 -2.88 -7.15 2.18
CA GLY A 279 -2.74 -6.03 1.24
C GLY A 279 -2.39 -4.67 1.88
N LEU A 280 -2.23 -4.61 3.20
CA LEU A 280 -2.07 -3.37 3.96
C LEU A 280 -0.59 -2.99 4.09
N ASN A 281 -0.17 -2.03 3.26
CA ASN A 281 1.19 -1.47 3.30
C ASN A 281 1.23 -0.28 4.25
N MET A 282 1.98 -0.40 5.34
CA MET A 282 2.23 0.68 6.31
C MET A 282 3.66 1.23 6.21
N SER A 283 4.45 0.84 5.21
CA SER A 283 5.82 1.34 5.03
C SER A 283 5.87 2.84 4.75
N ASN A 284 4.77 3.49 4.38
CA ASN A 284 4.67 4.96 4.34
C ASN A 284 3.23 5.41 4.62
N PHE A 285 3.06 6.71 4.87
CA PHE A 285 1.77 7.29 5.26
C PHE A 285 0.71 7.12 4.17
N GLN A 286 1.09 7.31 2.91
CA GLN A 286 0.18 7.17 1.78
C GLN A 286 -0.32 5.72 1.60
N GLY A 287 0.55 4.73 1.85
CA GLY A 287 0.19 3.32 1.89
C GLY A 287 -0.78 3.00 3.01
N LEU A 288 -0.53 3.55 4.22
CA LEU A 288 -1.43 3.41 5.37
C LEU A 288 -2.82 3.94 5.03
N LEU A 289 -2.91 5.14 4.45
CA LEU A 289 -4.20 5.70 4.03
C LEU A 289 -4.89 4.86 2.95
N LYS A 290 -4.15 4.43 1.92
CA LYS A 290 -4.68 3.58 0.83
C LYS A 290 -5.39 2.33 1.38
N GLY A 291 -4.88 1.80 2.48
CA GLY A 291 -5.45 0.65 3.16
C GLY A 291 -5.17 -0.68 2.49
N GLY A 292 -5.82 -1.72 3.00
CA GLY A 292 -5.58 -3.10 2.60
C GLY A 292 -6.82 -3.79 2.05
N ASP A 293 -6.77 -5.12 2.01
CA ASP A 293 -7.83 -5.98 1.50
C ASP A 293 -9.15 -5.84 2.27
N SER A 294 -9.07 -5.39 3.52
CA SER A 294 -10.21 -5.13 4.42
C SER A 294 -10.74 -3.69 4.34
N GLY A 295 -10.20 -2.85 3.44
CA GLY A 295 -10.58 -1.45 3.29
C GLY A 295 -9.67 -0.47 4.04
N PRO A 296 -10.12 0.78 4.24
CA PRO A 296 -9.36 1.82 4.92
C PRO A 296 -9.09 1.46 6.38
N PRO A 297 -7.84 1.51 6.86
CA PRO A 297 -7.51 1.21 8.24
C PRO A 297 -7.92 2.35 9.20
N LEU A 298 -8.15 3.55 8.66
CA LEU A 298 -8.38 4.76 9.43
C LEU A 298 -9.66 5.45 8.96
N VAL A 299 -10.44 5.94 9.92
CA VAL A 299 -11.55 6.87 9.71
C VAL A 299 -11.20 8.16 10.48
N PRO A 300 -10.64 9.19 9.81
CA PRO A 300 -10.29 10.45 10.45
C PRO A 300 -11.44 11.02 11.30
N GLY A 301 -11.12 11.43 12.53
CA GLY A 301 -12.07 11.93 13.52
C GLY A 301 -12.87 10.84 14.25
N LYS A 302 -12.78 9.56 13.86
CA LYS A 302 -13.58 8.47 14.42
C LYS A 302 -12.72 7.26 14.79
N PRO A 303 -12.03 7.29 15.94
CA PRO A 303 -11.13 6.21 16.36
C PRO A 303 -11.87 4.86 16.54
N VAL A 304 -13.05 4.86 17.14
CA VAL A 304 -13.84 3.62 17.37
C VAL A 304 -14.28 2.95 16.06
N ASP A 305 -14.54 3.75 15.02
CA ASP A 305 -14.93 3.27 13.70
C ASP A 305 -13.71 2.85 12.84
N SER A 306 -12.48 3.10 13.32
CA SER A 306 -11.26 2.83 12.57
C SER A 306 -10.82 1.38 12.74
N LEU A 307 -10.68 0.67 11.62
CA LEU A 307 -10.29 -0.74 11.61
C LEU A 307 -8.92 -0.98 12.31
N LEU A 308 -7.99 -0.03 12.23
CA LEU A 308 -6.72 -0.12 12.95
C LEU A 308 -6.92 -0.29 14.46
N ILE A 309 -7.81 0.50 15.07
CA ILE A 309 -8.10 0.46 16.51
C ILE A 309 -8.76 -0.89 16.87
N GLN A 310 -9.75 -1.30 16.09
CA GLN A 310 -10.43 -2.59 16.29
C GLN A 310 -9.42 -3.75 16.23
N ARG A 311 -8.50 -3.73 15.26
CA ARG A 311 -7.45 -4.75 15.09
C ARG A 311 -6.46 -4.75 16.25
N ILE A 312 -5.97 -3.61 16.72
CA ILE A 312 -4.97 -3.59 17.81
C ILE A 312 -5.58 -3.92 19.18
N LYS A 313 -6.87 -3.63 19.38
CA LYS A 313 -7.63 -4.04 20.58
C LYS A 313 -8.17 -5.48 20.51
N GLY A 314 -8.28 -6.05 19.32
CA GLY A 314 -8.88 -7.38 19.12
C GLY A 314 -10.41 -7.37 19.22
N GLU A 315 -11.03 -6.26 18.87
CA GLU A 315 -12.48 -6.05 18.88
C GLU A 315 -13.11 -6.38 17.51
N GLY A 316 -14.45 -6.44 17.45
CA GLY A 316 -15.17 -6.58 16.18
C GLY A 316 -15.11 -7.97 15.53
N GLY A 317 -14.71 -9.00 16.29
CA GLY A 317 -14.64 -10.39 15.81
C GLY A 317 -13.43 -10.71 14.94
N GLU A 318 -12.48 -9.78 14.84
CA GLU A 318 -11.27 -9.90 14.03
C GLU A 318 -10.05 -10.29 14.88
N ALA A 319 -9.07 -10.95 14.25
CA ALA A 319 -7.84 -11.34 14.95
C ALA A 319 -7.03 -10.10 15.41
N ARG A 320 -6.62 -10.10 16.69
CA ARG A 320 -5.81 -9.03 17.30
C ARG A 320 -4.44 -8.90 16.63
N MET A 321 -4.02 -7.66 16.40
CA MET A 321 -2.69 -7.28 15.94
C MET A 321 -1.86 -6.62 17.05
N PRO A 322 -0.51 -6.72 17.03
CA PRO A 322 0.27 -7.56 16.13
C PRO A 322 0.09 -9.05 16.47
N MET A 323 -0.15 -9.87 15.44
CA MET A 323 -0.45 -11.30 15.60
C MET A 323 0.76 -12.05 16.15
N GLY A 324 0.56 -12.88 17.18
CA GLY A 324 1.61 -13.69 17.79
C GLY A 324 2.71 -12.87 18.51
N ARG A 325 2.49 -11.57 18.73
CA ARG A 325 3.39 -10.70 19.52
C ARG A 325 2.65 -10.08 20.70
N THR A 326 3.41 -9.51 21.63
CA THR A 326 2.89 -8.74 22.76
C THR A 326 1.91 -7.66 22.26
N PRO A 327 0.74 -7.51 22.90
CA PRO A 327 -0.16 -6.39 22.63
C PRO A 327 0.53 -5.04 22.83
N LEU A 328 0.05 -4.01 22.13
CA LEU A 328 0.43 -2.63 22.43
C LEU A 328 -0.10 -2.25 23.82
N SER A 329 0.60 -1.38 24.53
CA SER A 329 0.11 -0.85 25.80
C SER A 329 -1.09 0.09 25.59
N ASP A 330 -1.92 0.24 26.61
CA ASP A 330 -3.08 1.15 26.57
C ASP A 330 -2.66 2.60 26.31
N GLU A 331 -1.49 3.01 26.80
CA GLU A 331 -0.91 4.33 26.50
C GLU A 331 -0.64 4.52 25.00
N VAL A 332 -0.02 3.52 24.36
CA VAL A 332 0.27 3.56 22.92
C VAL A 332 -1.02 3.54 22.11
N ILE A 333 -1.98 2.70 22.48
CA ILE A 333 -3.29 2.64 21.83
C ILE A 333 -4.01 3.99 21.97
N GLY A 334 -4.00 4.58 23.17
CA GLY A 334 -4.60 5.89 23.45
C GLY A 334 -3.99 7.01 22.61
N LYS A 335 -2.67 7.01 22.36
CA LYS A 335 -2.03 7.95 21.43
C LYS A 335 -2.54 7.78 19.99
N ILE A 336 -2.68 6.53 19.50
CA ILE A 336 -3.22 6.27 18.17
C ILE A 336 -4.68 6.72 18.07
N GLU A 337 -5.50 6.43 19.09
CA GLU A 337 -6.90 6.88 19.14
C GLU A 337 -7.00 8.41 19.11
N LYS A 338 -6.17 9.08 19.92
CA LYS A 338 -6.10 10.54 19.98
C LYS A 338 -5.69 11.14 18.63
N TRP A 339 -4.62 10.63 18.02
CA TRP A 339 -4.19 11.04 16.69
C TRP A 339 -5.28 10.88 15.63
N ILE A 340 -6.02 9.75 15.64
CA ILE A 340 -7.16 9.55 14.74
C ILE A 340 -8.27 10.55 15.03
N SER A 341 -8.60 10.80 16.30
CA SER A 341 -9.63 11.76 16.70
C SER A 341 -9.30 13.20 16.26
N GLU A 342 -8.01 13.53 16.17
CA GLU A 342 -7.49 14.82 15.67
C GLU A 342 -7.45 14.90 14.14
N GLY A 343 -7.96 13.88 13.44
CA GLY A 343 -8.07 13.87 11.99
C GLY A 343 -7.00 13.03 11.28
N ALA A 344 -6.22 12.24 12.03
CA ALA A 344 -5.17 11.37 11.49
C ALA A 344 -4.20 12.15 10.58
N THR A 345 -3.73 13.31 11.03
CA THR A 345 -2.93 14.22 10.21
C THR A 345 -1.48 13.76 10.05
N PHE A 346 -0.84 14.16 8.96
CA PHE A 346 0.57 13.94 8.67
C PHE A 346 1.37 15.22 8.85
N ASP A 347 2.45 15.13 9.61
CA ASP A 347 3.39 16.20 9.92
C ASP A 347 4.84 15.86 9.54
N GLY A 348 5.03 14.74 8.83
CA GLY A 348 6.32 14.41 8.24
C GLY A 348 6.62 15.20 6.95
N PRO A 349 7.85 15.14 6.44
CA PRO A 349 8.25 15.94 5.28
C PRO A 349 7.65 15.42 3.96
N ASN A 350 7.46 14.11 3.81
CA ASN A 350 6.88 13.50 2.61
C ASN A 350 6.05 12.25 2.96
N PRO A 351 4.76 12.18 2.58
CA PRO A 351 3.89 11.04 2.91
C PRO A 351 4.25 9.73 2.20
N ASN A 352 5.09 9.76 1.16
CA ASN A 352 5.64 8.58 0.50
C ASN A 352 6.96 8.10 1.11
N GLN A 353 7.56 8.89 2.01
CA GLN A 353 8.80 8.50 2.67
C GLN A 353 8.57 7.31 3.59
N ASP A 354 9.58 6.44 3.65
CA ASP A 354 9.55 5.27 4.52
C ASP A 354 9.29 5.67 5.99
N VAL A 355 8.37 4.98 6.64
CA VAL A 355 7.90 5.29 8.00
C VAL A 355 9.00 5.12 9.04
N VAL A 356 9.96 4.23 8.81
CA VAL A 356 11.15 4.09 9.67
C VAL A 356 12.01 5.34 9.57
N ARG A 357 12.18 5.87 8.36
CA ARG A 357 12.92 7.12 8.12
C ARG A 357 12.19 8.33 8.71
N VAL A 358 10.87 8.40 8.59
CA VAL A 358 10.06 9.46 9.22
C VAL A 358 10.20 9.44 10.74
N ALA A 359 10.08 8.26 11.36
CA ALA A 359 10.27 8.10 12.80
C ALA A 359 11.68 8.49 13.27
N ALA A 360 12.69 8.11 12.48
CA ALA A 360 14.08 8.49 12.74
C ALA A 360 14.26 10.02 12.70
N LEU A 361 13.73 10.71 11.68
CA LEU A 361 13.79 12.16 11.53
C LEU A 361 13.19 12.87 12.75
N ALA A 362 11.96 12.50 13.10
CA ALA A 362 11.27 13.11 14.22
C ALA A 362 12.03 12.89 15.53
N ARG A 363 12.51 11.66 15.77
CA ARG A 363 13.32 11.35 16.96
C ARG A 363 14.58 12.20 17.03
N ALA A 364 15.35 12.35 15.95
CA ALA A 364 16.57 13.14 16.00
C ALA A 364 16.31 14.64 16.18
N GLN A 365 15.20 15.15 15.63
CA GLN A 365 14.76 16.53 15.83
C GLN A 365 14.39 16.77 17.30
N SER A 366 13.59 15.89 17.91
CA SER A 366 13.10 16.05 19.28
C SER A 366 14.08 15.66 20.37
N SER A 367 15.03 14.75 20.10
CA SER A 367 16.00 14.31 21.11
C SER A 367 16.97 15.43 21.47
N THR A 368 17.40 15.47 22.73
CA THR A 368 18.56 16.27 23.15
C THR A 368 19.86 15.72 22.55
N HIS A 369 20.97 16.46 22.68
CA HIS A 369 22.28 15.97 22.28
C HIS A 369 22.63 14.67 23.04
N GLU A 370 22.37 14.62 24.34
CA GLU A 370 22.71 13.50 25.21
C GLU A 370 21.87 12.26 24.91
N GLU A 371 20.56 12.41 24.66
CA GLU A 371 19.68 11.30 24.31
C GLU A 371 20.04 10.66 22.97
N LEU A 372 20.32 11.48 21.95
CA LEU A 372 20.74 10.98 20.65
C LEU A 372 22.12 10.33 20.74
N SER A 373 23.00 10.86 21.60
CA SER A 373 24.31 10.27 21.90
C SER A 373 24.20 8.90 22.57
N ALA A 374 23.31 8.74 23.55
CA ALA A 374 23.08 7.44 24.18
C ALA A 374 22.53 6.41 23.17
N ALA A 375 21.57 6.82 22.32
CA ALA A 375 21.02 5.95 21.30
C ALA A 375 22.08 5.50 20.26
N ARG A 376 22.95 6.41 19.84
CA ARG A 376 24.07 6.10 18.94
C ARG A 376 25.12 5.22 19.61
N ALA A 377 25.40 5.40 20.89
CA ALA A 377 26.32 4.53 21.62
C ALA A 377 25.81 3.08 21.67
N GLU A 378 24.51 2.87 21.90
CA GLU A 378 23.90 1.54 21.85
C GLU A 378 24.02 0.91 20.45
N LEU A 379 23.74 1.69 19.40
CA LEU A 379 23.86 1.25 18.02
C LEU A 379 25.31 0.93 17.66
N ALA A 380 26.25 1.77 18.06
CA ALA A 380 27.67 1.54 17.86
C ALA A 380 28.14 0.23 18.50
N GLY A 381 27.69 -0.06 19.73
CA GLY A 381 27.98 -1.34 20.40
C GLY A 381 27.31 -2.56 19.73
N LYS A 382 26.15 -2.39 19.09
CA LYS A 382 25.54 -3.44 18.24
C LYS A 382 26.36 -3.66 16.97
N ASN A 383 26.74 -2.58 16.28
CA ASN A 383 27.57 -2.63 15.08
C ASN A 383 28.93 -3.27 15.36
N TRP A 384 29.55 -2.92 16.49
CA TRP A 384 30.81 -3.53 16.92
C TRP A 384 30.68 -5.04 17.11
N ARG A 385 29.68 -5.51 17.88
CA ARG A 385 29.46 -6.95 18.10
C ARG A 385 29.18 -7.71 16.81
N LEU A 386 28.55 -7.06 15.83
CA LEU A 386 28.29 -7.65 14.51
C LEU A 386 29.57 -7.76 13.67
N GLY A 387 30.40 -6.73 13.65
CA GLY A 387 31.66 -6.71 12.89
C GLY A 387 32.81 -7.45 13.55
N MET A 388 32.79 -7.54 14.89
CA MET A 388 33.87 -8.09 15.72
C MET A 388 33.30 -9.09 16.75
N PRO A 389 32.70 -10.21 16.30
CA PRO A 389 32.10 -11.17 17.21
C PRO A 389 33.16 -11.77 18.15
N GLY A 390 32.88 -11.72 19.47
CA GLY A 390 33.76 -12.26 20.50
C GLY A 390 34.88 -11.32 20.98
N PHE A 391 34.94 -10.08 20.48
CA PHE A 391 35.90 -9.07 20.94
C PHE A 391 35.18 -7.89 21.62
N GLU A 392 35.52 -7.62 22.88
CA GLU A 392 35.03 -6.45 23.59
C GLU A 392 35.70 -5.18 23.07
N ALA A 393 34.90 -4.17 22.75
CA ALA A 393 35.42 -2.87 22.34
C ALA A 393 35.95 -2.12 23.57
N GLN A 394 37.08 -1.42 23.39
CA GLN A 394 37.40 -0.32 24.29
C GLN A 394 36.64 0.92 23.84
N THR A 395 36.29 1.79 24.80
CA THR A 395 35.56 3.03 24.52
C THR A 395 36.14 4.21 25.26
N ALA A 396 36.10 5.39 24.66
CA ALA A 396 36.33 6.66 25.34
C ALA A 396 35.25 7.66 24.89
N ILE A 397 34.92 8.64 25.72
CA ILE A 397 33.92 9.67 25.40
C ILE A 397 34.55 11.04 25.58
N THR A 398 34.33 11.92 24.61
CA THR A 398 34.68 13.34 24.68
C THR A 398 33.42 14.20 24.50
N THR A 399 33.59 15.52 24.42
CA THR A 399 32.48 16.45 24.23
C THR A 399 31.65 16.12 22.98
N ASN A 400 32.31 15.93 21.84
CA ASN A 400 31.69 15.76 20.53
C ASN A 400 31.72 14.31 20.01
N PHE A 401 32.50 13.41 20.64
CA PHE A 401 32.78 12.09 20.08
C PHE A 401 32.57 10.95 21.07
N LEU A 402 32.07 9.84 20.53
CA LEU A 402 32.22 8.51 21.12
C LEU A 402 33.34 7.79 20.36
N LEU A 403 34.36 7.33 21.06
CA LEU A 403 35.48 6.61 20.50
C LEU A 403 35.27 5.13 20.80
N MET A 404 35.43 4.26 19.81
CA MET A 404 35.28 2.81 19.99
C MET A 404 36.33 2.07 19.16
N GLY A 405 36.95 1.02 19.68
CA GLY A 405 37.96 0.32 18.87
C GLY A 405 38.62 -0.87 19.54
N SER A 406 39.51 -1.51 18.77
CA SER A 406 40.34 -2.65 19.23
C SER A 406 41.67 -2.20 19.86
N MET A 407 41.78 -0.92 20.20
CA MET A 407 42.97 -0.28 20.75
C MET A 407 42.78 -0.04 22.25
N GLY A 408 43.87 0.18 22.99
CA GLY A 408 43.76 0.49 24.42
C GLY A 408 43.04 1.82 24.67
N GLU A 409 42.34 1.93 25.80
CA GLU A 409 41.58 3.11 26.21
C GLU A 409 42.40 4.41 26.13
N ALA A 410 43.66 4.38 26.57
CA ALA A 410 44.57 5.53 26.50
C ALA A 410 44.78 6.04 25.06
N SER A 411 44.94 5.15 24.08
CA SER A 411 45.07 5.53 22.67
C SER A 411 43.77 6.11 22.12
N LEU A 412 42.61 5.55 22.51
CA LEU A 412 41.32 6.09 22.12
C LEU A 412 41.09 7.49 22.69
N HIS A 413 41.51 7.74 23.94
CA HIS A 413 41.46 9.07 24.54
C HIS A 413 42.32 10.08 23.77
N GLU A 414 43.56 9.72 23.43
CA GLU A 414 44.47 10.57 22.63
C GLU A 414 43.90 10.90 21.24
N TYR A 415 43.29 9.92 20.56
CA TYR A 415 42.62 10.17 19.28
C TYR A 415 41.36 11.02 19.45
N GLY A 416 40.64 10.85 20.56
CA GLY A 416 39.53 11.73 20.95
C GLY A 416 39.99 13.18 21.11
N GLU A 417 41.05 13.44 21.86
CA GLU A 417 41.63 14.79 22.00
C GLU A 417 42.07 15.39 20.67
N THR A 418 42.61 14.55 19.78
CA THR A 418 43.00 14.97 18.43
C THR A 418 41.77 15.38 17.62
N ALA A 419 40.68 14.59 17.67
CA ALA A 419 39.43 14.93 17.02
C ALA A 419 38.81 16.22 17.57
N GLU A 420 38.84 16.43 18.89
CA GLU A 420 38.36 17.67 19.53
C GLU A 420 39.18 18.91 19.09
N LYS A 421 40.51 18.79 18.95
CA LYS A 421 41.36 19.87 18.44
C LYS A 421 41.05 20.21 16.97
N LEU A 422 40.61 19.23 16.19
CA LEU A 422 40.29 19.41 14.76
C LEU A 422 38.87 19.91 14.53
N ALA A 423 37.91 19.60 15.42
CA ALA A 423 36.52 19.95 15.26
C ALA A 423 36.27 21.45 15.00
N PRO A 424 36.86 22.41 15.74
CA PRO A 424 36.71 23.84 15.44
C PRO A 424 37.29 24.25 14.07
N ARG A 425 38.38 23.61 13.63
CA ARG A 425 38.99 23.87 12.33
C ARG A 425 38.09 23.39 11.20
N VAL A 426 37.52 22.19 11.34
CA VAL A 426 36.55 21.63 10.41
C VAL A 426 35.31 22.54 10.35
N THR A 427 34.76 22.91 11.52
CA THR A 427 33.62 23.83 11.69
C THR A 427 33.82 25.10 10.88
N ALA A 428 34.98 25.77 11.03
CA ALA A 428 35.29 26.97 10.28
C ALA A 428 35.39 26.74 8.75
N MET A 429 35.94 25.61 8.30
CA MET A 429 36.09 25.31 6.87
C MET A 429 34.77 24.99 6.15
N VAL A 430 33.78 24.47 6.88
CA VAL A 430 32.44 24.14 6.36
C VAL A 430 31.37 25.17 6.75
N GLY A 431 31.78 26.25 7.45
CA GLY A 431 30.89 27.32 7.89
C GLY A 431 29.81 26.87 8.87
N ALA A 432 30.08 25.84 9.68
CA ALA A 432 29.14 25.37 10.71
C ALA A 432 29.06 26.36 11.90
N PRO A 433 27.92 26.41 12.63
CA PRO A 433 27.83 27.18 13.87
C PRO A 433 28.89 26.72 14.88
N SER A 434 29.61 27.67 15.48
CA SER A 434 30.73 27.36 16.39
C SER A 434 30.29 27.04 17.82
N ASP A 435 29.05 27.37 18.16
CA ASP A 435 28.41 27.15 19.45
C ASP A 435 27.61 25.83 19.51
N GLU A 436 27.50 25.13 18.39
CA GLU A 436 26.82 23.84 18.28
C GLU A 436 27.82 22.70 18.03
N ALA A 437 27.47 21.49 18.46
CA ALA A 437 28.22 20.29 18.08
C ALA A 437 28.11 20.09 16.57
N LEU A 438 29.24 19.79 15.89
CA LEU A 438 29.28 19.50 14.45
C LEU A 438 28.18 18.54 14.02
N VAL A 439 27.98 17.46 14.77
CA VAL A 439 26.84 16.56 14.57
C VAL A 439 26.16 16.36 15.92
N LYS A 440 24.89 16.76 16.02
CA LYS A 440 24.05 16.51 17.20
C LYS A 440 24.06 15.04 17.56
N GLY A 441 24.24 14.70 18.85
CA GLY A 441 24.21 13.31 19.31
C GLY A 441 25.55 12.59 19.33
N ARG A 442 26.68 13.31 19.34
CA ARG A 442 28.05 12.79 19.14
C ARG A 442 28.21 11.97 17.86
N MET A 443 29.39 12.08 17.26
CA MET A 443 29.79 11.19 16.17
C MET A 443 30.60 10.04 16.76
N THR A 444 30.33 8.80 16.34
CA THR A 444 31.15 7.65 16.72
C THR A 444 32.39 7.58 15.84
N LEU A 445 33.58 7.44 16.42
CA LEU A 445 34.82 7.19 15.69
C LEU A 445 35.31 5.78 16.04
N PHE A 446 35.16 4.87 15.08
CA PHE A 446 35.66 3.51 15.17
C PHE A 446 37.13 3.45 14.75
N PHE A 447 37.99 2.95 15.62
CA PHE A 447 39.42 2.79 15.35
C PHE A 447 39.82 1.32 15.29
N PHE A 448 40.43 0.94 14.17
CA PHE A 448 40.86 -0.42 13.89
C PHE A 448 42.39 -0.49 13.83
N ARG A 449 42.98 -1.41 14.62
CA ARG A 449 44.43 -1.68 14.58
C ARG A 449 44.86 -2.38 13.29
N GLN A 450 44.01 -3.25 12.77
CA GLN A 450 44.30 -4.08 11.61
C GLN A 450 43.37 -3.78 10.44
N ARG A 451 43.93 -3.92 9.23
CA ARG A 451 43.16 -3.78 7.99
C ARG A 451 42.06 -4.83 7.88
N TYR A 452 42.31 -6.04 8.34
CA TYR A 452 41.35 -7.13 8.32
C TYR A 452 40.07 -6.73 9.08
N ASP A 453 40.20 -6.36 10.35
CA ASP A 453 39.09 -5.90 11.22
C ASP A 453 38.27 -4.77 10.59
N TYR A 454 38.94 -3.78 9.99
CA TYR A 454 38.29 -2.67 9.29
C TYR A 454 37.48 -3.12 8.07
N SER A 455 38.00 -4.07 7.28
CA SER A 455 37.28 -4.63 6.14
C SER A 455 36.09 -5.49 6.59
N GLU A 456 36.27 -6.31 7.62
CA GLU A 456 35.21 -7.15 8.20
C GLU A 456 34.08 -6.31 8.77
N PHE A 457 34.40 -5.20 9.46
CA PHE A 457 33.39 -4.25 9.92
C PHE A 457 32.54 -3.73 8.75
N GLY A 458 33.16 -3.32 7.64
CA GLY A 458 32.45 -2.90 6.43
C GLY A 458 31.58 -4.00 5.83
N GLN A 459 32.10 -5.24 5.76
CA GLN A 459 31.35 -6.36 5.20
C GLN A 459 30.13 -6.73 6.07
N MET A 460 30.30 -6.76 7.39
CA MET A 460 29.28 -7.24 8.32
C MET A 460 28.25 -6.15 8.66
N VAL A 461 28.69 -4.91 8.88
CA VAL A 461 27.83 -3.79 9.29
C VAL A 461 27.26 -3.05 8.08
N GLU A 462 28.08 -2.84 7.05
CA GLU A 462 27.69 -2.06 5.87
C GLU A 462 27.29 -2.91 4.68
N LYS A 463 27.50 -4.23 4.74
CA LYS A 463 27.16 -5.18 3.66
C LYS A 463 27.82 -4.81 2.34
N ARG A 464 29.05 -4.28 2.40
CA ARG A 464 29.84 -3.93 1.22
C ARG A 464 31.32 -4.25 1.44
N GLU A 465 32.02 -4.50 0.35
CA GLU A 465 33.47 -4.60 0.37
C GLU A 465 34.09 -3.21 0.51
N ILE A 466 35.14 -3.11 1.35
CA ILE A 466 35.88 -1.87 1.54
C ILE A 466 37.14 -1.87 0.66
N PRO A 467 37.31 -0.86 -0.22
CA PRO A 467 38.48 -0.72 -1.09
C PRO A 467 39.85 -0.86 -0.42
N ARG A 468 40.80 -1.53 -1.09
CA ARG A 468 42.18 -1.76 -0.59
C ARG A 468 42.96 -0.47 -0.30
N GLY A 469 42.68 0.62 -1.00
CA GLY A 469 43.33 1.91 -0.74
C GLY A 469 42.83 2.64 0.51
N TRP A 470 41.63 2.34 0.99
CA TRP A 470 40.98 3.17 2.02
C TRP A 470 41.64 3.01 3.39
N ARG A 471 41.72 4.13 4.10
CA ARG A 471 42.19 4.24 5.49
C ARG A 471 41.12 4.76 6.43
N GLY A 472 40.04 5.29 5.89
CA GLY A 472 38.81 5.50 6.61
C GLY A 472 37.65 5.72 5.67
N HIS A 473 36.47 5.65 6.22
CA HIS A 473 35.22 6.05 5.60
C HIS A 473 34.26 6.54 6.67
N TRP A 474 33.20 7.19 6.22
CA TRP A 474 32.18 7.73 7.07
C TRP A 474 30.81 7.19 6.66
N ARG A 475 29.87 7.29 7.60
CA ARG A 475 28.46 7.04 7.36
C ARG A 475 27.64 8.05 8.13
N TYR A 476 26.55 8.48 7.50
CA TYR A 476 25.50 9.23 8.15
C TYR A 476 24.14 8.68 7.75
N ASP A 477 23.36 8.35 8.77
CA ASP A 477 21.91 8.30 8.78
C ASP A 477 21.47 9.12 10.01
N ILE A 478 20.20 9.46 10.10
CA ILE A 478 19.67 10.29 11.18
C ILE A 478 19.98 9.69 12.56
N VAL A 479 19.86 8.37 12.67
CA VAL A 479 20.08 7.61 13.91
C VAL A 479 21.51 7.13 14.07
N ASP A 480 22.37 7.27 13.07
CA ASP A 480 23.75 6.76 13.11
C ASP A 480 24.71 7.70 12.40
N ALA A 481 25.75 8.14 13.09
CA ALA A 481 26.76 9.02 12.51
C ALA A 481 28.13 8.54 12.97
N TYR A 482 28.92 8.00 12.05
CA TYR A 482 30.24 7.49 12.41
C TYR A 482 31.29 7.65 11.32
N GLY A 483 32.55 7.63 11.77
CA GLY A 483 33.73 7.42 10.94
C GLY A 483 34.42 6.13 11.38
N ALA A 484 34.80 5.29 10.43
CA ALA A 484 35.60 4.09 10.67
C ALA A 484 36.99 4.33 10.09
N LEU A 485 38.03 4.18 10.91
CA LEU A 485 39.39 4.62 10.59
C LEU A 485 40.43 3.59 11.00
N ILE A 486 41.49 3.49 10.19
CA ILE A 486 42.75 2.86 10.53
C ILE A 486 43.72 4.00 10.84
N PRO A 487 44.19 4.16 12.08
CA PRO A 487 45.25 5.13 12.39
C PRO A 487 46.54 4.81 11.62
N PRO A 488 47.32 5.84 11.22
CA PRO A 488 48.60 5.61 10.57
C PRO A 488 49.58 4.91 11.51
N ARG A 489 50.47 4.10 10.92
CA ARG A 489 51.68 3.63 11.61
C ARG A 489 52.79 4.59 11.22
N ALA A 490 53.45 5.19 12.21
CA ALA A 490 54.48 6.21 11.97
C ALA A 490 53.97 7.33 11.04
N ASP A 491 54.75 7.73 10.04
CA ASP A 491 54.49 8.84 9.12
C ASP A 491 53.86 8.43 7.78
N GLU A 492 53.22 7.25 7.71
CA GLU A 492 52.60 6.73 6.48
C GLU A 492 51.57 7.71 5.86
N TYR A 493 50.74 8.35 6.68
CA TYR A 493 49.76 9.39 6.30
C TYR A 493 49.33 10.19 7.55
N SER A 494 48.62 11.31 7.35
CA SER A 494 48.22 12.19 8.45
C SER A 494 46.94 11.72 9.13
N LEU A 495 47.00 11.47 10.44
CA LEU A 495 45.81 11.21 11.27
C LEU A 495 44.86 12.42 11.27
N ASP A 496 45.39 13.64 11.39
CA ASP A 496 44.61 14.87 11.39
C ASP A 496 43.75 15.01 10.13
N SER A 497 44.37 14.79 8.96
CA SER A 497 43.70 14.80 7.67
C SER A 497 42.65 13.70 7.58
N LEU A 498 42.94 12.50 8.09
CA LEU A 498 42.05 11.35 8.05
C LEU A 498 40.80 11.57 8.91
N ILE A 499 40.96 12.08 10.13
CA ILE A 499 39.85 12.43 11.02
C ILE A 499 39.05 13.58 10.39
N SER A 500 39.71 14.66 9.97
CA SER A 500 39.03 15.83 9.41
C SER A 500 38.20 15.51 8.16
N GLU A 501 38.67 14.56 7.33
CA GLU A 501 37.92 14.03 6.19
C GLU A 501 36.56 13.49 6.62
N GLN A 502 36.54 12.63 7.66
CA GLN A 502 35.30 11.99 8.12
C GLN A 502 34.39 13.00 8.81
N LEU A 503 34.93 13.89 9.64
CA LEU A 503 34.13 14.91 10.34
C LEU A 503 33.40 15.82 9.35
N ALA A 504 34.12 16.34 8.35
CA ALA A 504 33.54 17.24 7.35
C ALA A 504 32.51 16.54 6.48
N ALA A 505 32.79 15.30 6.04
CA ALA A 505 31.86 14.56 5.20
C ALA A 505 30.58 14.17 5.96
N THR A 506 30.70 13.65 7.18
CA THR A 506 29.54 13.33 8.04
C THR A 506 28.72 14.58 8.33
N TYR A 507 29.35 15.72 8.64
CA TYR A 507 28.62 16.97 8.84
C TYR A 507 27.82 17.38 7.60
N VAL A 508 28.46 17.43 6.43
CA VAL A 508 27.80 17.84 5.18
C VAL A 508 26.67 16.88 4.80
N ALA A 509 26.85 15.58 5.05
CA ALA A 509 25.80 14.58 4.86
C ALA A 509 24.68 14.66 5.89
N SER A 510 24.94 15.26 7.06
CA SER A 510 23.95 15.49 8.11
C SER A 510 23.04 16.70 7.89
N LEU A 511 23.33 17.49 6.85
CA LEU A 511 22.44 18.55 6.39
C LEU A 511 21.20 17.92 5.70
N SER A 512 20.60 18.62 4.74
CA SER A 512 19.40 18.18 4.01
C SER A 512 19.62 16.90 3.17
N ASP A 513 18.99 16.77 2.00
CA ASP A 513 19.15 15.62 1.09
C ASP A 513 20.49 15.62 0.31
N THR A 514 21.60 15.90 1.00
CA THR A 514 22.93 16.06 0.40
C THR A 514 23.43 14.77 -0.28
N PRO A 515 23.81 14.82 -1.57
CA PRO A 515 24.37 13.67 -2.27
C PRO A 515 25.73 13.21 -1.72
N GLN A 516 25.96 11.89 -1.73
CA GLN A 516 27.21 11.30 -1.24
C GLN A 516 28.46 11.86 -1.91
N TRP A 517 28.46 12.05 -3.24
CA TRP A 517 29.61 12.60 -3.98
C TRP A 517 30.00 14.00 -3.49
N PHE A 518 29.03 14.79 -3.01
CA PHE A 518 29.27 16.15 -2.52
C PHE A 518 29.86 16.10 -1.12
N ALA A 519 29.30 15.29 -0.22
CA ALA A 519 29.83 15.06 1.12
C ALA A 519 31.26 14.49 1.09
N ASP A 520 31.50 13.44 0.29
CA ASP A 520 32.83 12.87 0.05
C ASP A 520 33.80 13.93 -0.50
N GLY A 521 33.33 14.73 -1.45
CA GLY A 521 34.13 15.78 -2.06
C GLY A 521 34.53 16.87 -1.06
N VAL A 522 33.60 17.35 -0.23
CA VAL A 522 33.90 18.34 0.83
C VAL A 522 34.86 17.75 1.85
N GLY A 523 34.63 16.52 2.30
CA GLY A 523 35.54 15.81 3.22
C GLY A 523 36.97 15.78 2.72
N ARG A 524 37.18 15.38 1.47
CA ARG A 524 38.52 15.33 0.85
C ARG A 524 39.12 16.71 0.60
N VAL A 525 38.32 17.73 0.29
CA VAL A 525 38.82 19.11 0.20
C VAL A 525 39.31 19.59 1.57
N VAL A 526 38.53 19.37 2.63
CA VAL A 526 38.93 19.71 4.00
C VAL A 526 40.22 18.97 4.39
N ALA A 527 40.28 17.66 4.17
CA ALA A 527 41.48 16.84 4.40
C ALA A 527 42.72 17.42 3.69
N SER A 528 42.57 17.77 2.41
CA SER A 528 43.65 18.37 1.61
C SER A 528 44.11 19.74 2.11
N ARG A 529 43.24 20.51 2.77
CA ARG A 529 43.57 21.81 3.39
C ARG A 529 44.21 21.63 4.76
N ILE A 530 43.85 20.59 5.50
CA ILE A 530 44.41 20.25 6.81
C ILE A 530 45.86 19.76 6.66
N ALA A 531 46.11 18.82 5.74
CA ALA A 531 47.45 18.32 5.46
C ALA A 531 47.68 18.15 3.96
N ALA A 532 48.10 19.23 3.28
CA ALA A 532 48.35 19.21 1.84
C ALA A 532 49.46 18.24 1.39
N LYS A 533 50.39 17.89 2.30
CA LYS A 533 51.49 16.95 2.06
C LYS A 533 51.16 15.50 2.47
N ASP A 534 49.92 15.22 2.88
CA ASP A 534 49.49 13.84 3.16
C ASP A 534 49.70 12.97 1.91
N SER A 535 50.29 11.79 2.11
CA SER A 535 50.55 10.82 1.04
C SER A 535 49.26 10.42 0.31
N ARG A 536 48.12 10.35 1.02
CA ARG A 536 46.79 10.06 0.44
C ARG A 536 46.34 11.17 -0.50
N VAL A 537 46.50 12.43 -0.08
CA VAL A 537 46.17 13.61 -0.90
C VAL A 537 47.03 13.64 -2.16
N THR A 538 48.32 13.28 -2.02
CA THR A 538 49.24 13.17 -3.15
C THR A 538 48.80 12.08 -4.12
N ALA A 539 48.46 10.88 -3.63
CA ALA A 539 47.95 9.78 -4.45
C ALA A 539 46.66 10.17 -5.20
N TRP A 540 45.69 10.78 -4.51
CA TRP A 540 44.45 11.28 -5.13
C TRP A 540 44.73 12.22 -6.29
N ASN A 541 45.63 13.20 -6.09
CA ASN A 541 45.99 14.16 -7.13
C ASN A 541 46.70 13.50 -8.32
N SER A 542 47.47 12.44 -8.09
CA SER A 542 48.15 11.67 -9.14
C SER A 542 47.20 10.79 -9.96
N GLU A 543 46.15 10.25 -9.36
CA GLU A 543 45.17 9.39 -10.03
C GLU A 543 44.11 10.17 -10.82
N LEU A 544 43.82 11.41 -10.39
CA LEU A 544 42.78 12.26 -10.96
C LEU A 544 42.85 12.40 -12.48
N PRO A 545 44.00 12.69 -13.13
CA PRO A 545 44.04 12.84 -14.58
C PRO A 545 43.55 11.61 -15.35
N GLY A 546 43.88 10.41 -14.88
CA GLY A 546 43.45 9.15 -15.50
C GLY A 546 41.94 8.93 -15.36
N ILE A 547 41.39 9.17 -14.16
CA ILE A 547 39.95 9.05 -13.89
C ILE A 547 39.16 10.06 -14.72
N LEU A 548 39.58 11.32 -14.76
CA LEU A 548 38.91 12.34 -15.57
C LEU A 548 39.09 12.10 -17.07
N GLY A 549 40.11 11.34 -17.47
CA GLY A 549 40.34 10.89 -18.84
C GLY A 549 39.40 9.78 -19.29
N SER A 550 38.90 8.96 -18.37
CA SER A 550 38.04 7.81 -18.68
C SER A 550 36.54 8.09 -18.62
N LEU A 551 36.13 9.27 -18.13
CA LEU A 551 34.72 9.67 -18.11
C LEU A 551 34.18 9.81 -19.54
N ALA A 552 33.12 9.05 -19.86
CA ALA A 552 32.42 9.21 -21.14
C ALA A 552 31.64 10.53 -21.16
N ARG A 553 31.06 10.93 -20.02
CA ARG A 553 30.44 12.23 -19.79
C ARG A 553 30.89 12.82 -18.45
N PRO A 554 30.98 14.16 -18.35
CA PRO A 554 31.42 14.82 -17.11
C PRO A 554 30.61 14.46 -15.85
N ASP A 555 29.33 14.13 -16.01
CA ASP A 555 28.38 13.84 -14.94
C ASP A 555 28.32 12.35 -14.53
N ASP A 556 29.08 11.46 -15.18
CA ASP A 556 28.95 10.02 -14.97
C ASP A 556 29.23 9.59 -13.52
N PHE A 557 30.09 10.33 -12.80
CA PHE A 557 30.35 10.08 -11.38
C PHE A 557 29.20 10.46 -10.45
N LEU A 558 28.29 11.36 -10.88
CA LEU A 558 27.12 11.78 -10.09
C LEU A 558 26.05 10.68 -10.05
N ASN A 559 26.03 9.83 -11.08
CA ASN A 559 24.91 8.92 -11.36
C ASN A 559 25.30 7.43 -11.23
N GLY A 560 26.41 7.13 -10.54
CA GLY A 560 26.86 5.75 -10.28
C GLY A 560 27.31 4.99 -11.53
N LYS A 561 27.68 5.68 -12.61
CA LYS A 561 28.12 5.04 -13.87
C LYS A 561 29.58 4.60 -13.88
N ILE A 562 30.33 4.95 -12.85
CA ILE A 562 31.73 4.55 -12.66
C ILE A 562 31.91 3.94 -11.27
N PRO A 563 32.99 3.18 -11.02
CA PRO A 563 33.26 2.62 -9.71
C PRO A 563 33.25 3.68 -8.59
N PRO A 564 32.70 3.38 -7.40
CA PRO A 564 32.57 4.35 -6.31
C PRO A 564 33.87 5.06 -5.91
N GLU A 565 35.00 4.35 -5.99
CA GLU A 565 36.33 4.91 -5.71
C GLU A 565 36.71 6.03 -6.68
N SER A 566 36.50 5.78 -7.98
CA SER A 566 36.71 6.76 -9.04
C SER A 566 35.71 7.90 -8.92
N ALA A 567 34.47 7.61 -8.54
CA ALA A 567 33.43 8.62 -8.33
C ALA A 567 33.77 9.57 -7.18
N ALA A 568 34.27 9.06 -6.06
CA ALA A 568 34.70 9.88 -4.92
C ALA A 568 35.88 10.80 -5.29
N LEU A 569 36.82 10.35 -6.12
CA LEU A 569 37.93 11.19 -6.61
C LEU A 569 37.44 12.26 -7.60
N ALA A 570 36.59 11.90 -8.56
CA ALA A 570 35.97 12.87 -9.46
C ALA A 570 35.16 13.92 -8.67
N GLY A 571 34.38 13.49 -7.68
CA GLY A 571 33.65 14.33 -6.73
C GLY A 571 34.57 15.28 -5.96
N TYR A 572 35.69 14.80 -5.43
CA TYR A 572 36.71 15.66 -4.81
C TYR A 572 37.22 16.76 -5.76
N SER A 573 37.54 16.42 -7.01
CA SER A 573 37.99 17.42 -8.00
C SER A 573 36.89 18.42 -8.34
N PHE A 574 35.65 17.97 -8.50
CA PHE A 574 34.52 18.83 -8.81
C PHE A 574 34.16 19.75 -7.64
N VAL A 575 34.06 19.23 -6.41
CA VAL A 575 33.82 20.04 -5.21
C VAL A 575 34.97 21.02 -4.99
N LYS A 576 36.23 20.62 -5.20
CA LYS A 576 37.38 21.54 -5.16
C LYS A 576 37.25 22.68 -6.16
N PHE A 577 36.62 22.45 -7.31
CA PHE A 577 36.28 23.49 -8.28
C PHE A 577 35.15 24.40 -7.77
N LEU A 578 34.07 23.84 -7.21
CA LEU A 578 32.95 24.61 -6.64
C LEU A 578 33.42 25.52 -5.50
N MET A 579 34.26 24.97 -4.60
CA MET A 579 34.79 25.66 -3.43
C MET A 579 35.83 26.75 -3.74
N LYS A 580 36.13 27.03 -5.01
CA LYS A 580 36.90 28.22 -5.41
C LYS A 580 36.08 29.50 -5.20
N ASP A 581 34.76 29.41 -5.35
CA ASP A 581 33.83 30.48 -4.99
C ASP A 581 33.27 30.19 -3.60
N SER A 582 34.03 30.61 -2.57
CA SER A 582 33.65 30.38 -1.17
C SER A 582 32.32 31.03 -0.80
N LYS A 583 31.92 32.10 -1.49
CA LYS A 583 30.64 32.77 -1.26
C LYS A 583 29.48 31.89 -1.73
N ARG A 584 29.55 31.33 -2.94
CA ARG A 584 28.52 30.40 -3.44
C ARG A 584 28.47 29.10 -2.65
N THR A 585 29.63 28.51 -2.32
CA THR A 585 29.65 27.30 -1.50
C THR A 585 29.10 27.57 -0.09
N GLY A 586 29.47 28.69 0.54
CA GLY A 586 28.91 29.10 1.82
C GLY A 586 27.39 29.22 1.76
N ALA A 587 26.87 29.94 0.77
CA ALA A 587 25.43 30.08 0.56
C ALA A 587 24.73 28.72 0.37
N LEU A 588 25.35 27.77 -0.34
CA LEU A 588 24.78 26.44 -0.52
C LEU A 588 24.73 25.68 0.81
N LEU A 589 25.81 25.71 1.60
CA LEU A 589 25.84 25.05 2.90
C LEU A 589 24.86 25.70 3.90
N ASP A 590 24.66 27.02 3.83
CA ASP A 590 23.69 27.73 4.66
C ASP A 590 22.24 27.39 4.27
N ALA A 591 21.92 27.34 2.96
CA ALA A 591 20.61 26.90 2.47
C ALA A 591 20.28 25.46 2.90
N LEU A 592 21.25 24.55 2.77
CA LEU A 592 21.11 23.16 3.22
C LEU A 592 20.90 23.05 4.74
N ARG A 593 21.57 23.91 5.53
CA ARG A 593 21.37 23.99 6.98
C ARG A 593 19.98 24.53 7.33
N GLY A 594 19.46 25.45 6.52
CA GLY A 594 18.08 25.93 6.59
C GLY A 594 17.02 24.89 6.21
N GLY A 595 17.42 23.71 5.72
CA GLY A 595 16.54 22.61 5.35
C GLY A 595 16.08 22.63 3.88
N GLU A 596 16.64 23.50 3.05
CA GLU A 596 16.36 23.49 1.60
C GLU A 596 16.87 22.21 0.96
N ARG A 597 16.23 21.78 -0.14
CA ARG A 597 16.66 20.60 -0.88
C ARG A 597 17.90 20.91 -1.71
N PHE A 598 18.86 19.99 -1.72
CA PHE A 598 20.14 20.16 -2.40
C PHE A 598 19.98 20.52 -3.86
N ALA A 599 19.09 19.84 -4.58
CA ALA A 599 18.89 20.11 -6.01
C ALA A 599 18.34 21.52 -6.26
N GLU A 600 17.46 22.01 -5.39
CA GLU A 600 16.81 23.33 -5.50
C GLU A 600 17.82 24.43 -5.13
N ALA A 601 18.43 24.33 -3.95
CA ALA A 601 19.45 25.28 -3.47
C ALA A 601 20.65 25.35 -4.45
N PHE A 602 21.11 24.21 -4.96
CA PHE A 602 22.19 24.18 -5.94
C PHE A 602 21.78 24.89 -7.24
N ALA A 603 20.58 24.62 -7.75
CA ALA A 603 20.09 25.25 -8.98
C ALA A 603 19.95 26.76 -8.84
N GLU A 604 19.45 27.25 -7.70
CA GLU A 604 19.33 28.68 -7.42
C GLU A 604 20.70 29.37 -7.36
N ILE A 605 21.66 28.78 -6.64
CA ILE A 605 22.95 29.41 -6.35
C ILE A 605 23.93 29.30 -7.53
N TYR A 606 23.92 28.16 -8.23
CA TYR A 606 24.84 27.89 -9.33
C TYR A 606 24.21 28.12 -10.72
N GLY A 607 22.91 28.39 -10.79
CA GLY A 607 22.19 28.70 -12.04
C GLY A 607 21.90 27.47 -12.91
N GLY A 608 21.89 26.27 -12.33
CA GLY A 608 21.67 25.01 -13.06
C GLY A 608 21.93 23.78 -12.19
N SER A 609 21.63 22.59 -12.73
CA SER A 609 21.83 21.34 -12.00
C SER A 609 23.32 21.00 -11.79
N PRO A 610 23.66 20.12 -10.84
CA PRO A 610 25.02 19.63 -10.68
C PRO A 610 25.62 19.06 -11.97
N ALA A 611 24.81 18.34 -12.76
CA ALA A 611 25.23 17.81 -14.06
C ALA A 611 25.63 18.94 -15.03
N GLN A 612 24.84 20.02 -15.12
CA GLN A 612 25.19 21.17 -15.96
C GLN A 612 26.47 21.87 -15.47
N ALA A 613 26.67 21.96 -14.16
CA ALA A 613 27.90 22.52 -13.59
C ALA A 613 29.15 21.65 -13.89
N THR A 614 29.01 20.33 -14.03
CA THR A 614 30.13 19.45 -14.42
C THR A 614 30.67 19.75 -15.83
N GLU A 615 29.85 20.27 -16.74
CA GLU A 615 30.29 20.67 -18.09
C GLU A 615 31.30 21.82 -18.05
N ILE A 616 31.06 22.80 -17.16
CA ILE A 616 31.97 23.95 -16.96
C ILE A 616 33.26 23.47 -16.29
N TRP A 617 33.13 22.61 -15.29
CA TRP A 617 34.25 22.01 -14.59
C TRP A 617 35.14 21.19 -15.54
N ALA A 618 34.56 20.34 -16.39
CA ALA A 618 35.29 19.50 -17.33
C ALA A 618 36.14 20.32 -18.31
N ARG A 619 35.61 21.45 -18.82
CA ARG A 619 36.37 22.39 -19.67
C ARG A 619 37.54 23.04 -18.92
N THR A 620 37.40 23.22 -17.61
CA THR A 620 38.46 23.81 -16.76
C THR A 620 39.51 22.76 -16.40
N ALA A 621 39.09 21.50 -16.22
CA ALA A 621 39.95 20.36 -15.94
C ALA A 621 40.78 19.92 -17.18
N SER A 622 40.21 20.01 -18.39
CA SER A 622 40.91 19.67 -19.63
C SER A 622 41.99 20.68 -20.03
N ARG A 623 41.83 21.96 -19.68
CA ARG A 623 42.84 23.03 -19.90
C ARG A 623 44.10 22.92 -19.02
N ARG A 624 44.10 22.01 -18.04
CA ARG A 624 45.26 21.73 -17.16
C ARG A 624 46.01 20.46 -17.55
N ARG A 625 45.62 19.81 -18.66
CA ARG A 625 46.37 18.69 -19.26
C ARG A 625 47.52 19.20 -20.10
#